data_AF-A0A538UB60-F1
#
_entry.id   AF-A0A538UB60-F1
#
_cell.length_a   1.000
_cell.length_b   1.000
_cell.length_c   1.000
_cell.angle_alpha   90.00
_cell.angle_beta   90.00
_cell.angle_gamma   90.00
#
_symmetry.space_group_name_H-M   'P 1'
#
loop_
_entity.id
_entity.type
_entity.pdbx_description
1 polymer ?
#
loop_
_entity_poly.entity_id
_entity_poly.type
_entity_poly.pdbx_seq_one_letter_code
_entity_poly.pdbx_strand_id
1 'polypeptide(L)'
;MRLALVALSLGLPGCSSPTAPPKPPSGGQTLVLSFSQFQHTIEPVLSRQGCDATGDCHGGGIRGTFQLSPPGAKDAQFDFDQASLQVYATNRAASPLLTAPLADSAGGTPHPYKPFASTSDTDYQAILQWIQSGTMQ
;
A
#
# COMPACT_ATOMS: atom_id res chain seq x y z
N MET A 1 46.43 -48.72 -34.79
CA MET A 1 45.78 -48.33 -36.07
C MET A 1 44.36 -47.87 -35.76
N ARG A 2 43.96 -46.68 -36.27
CA ARG A 2 42.62 -46.04 -36.24
C ARG A 2 42.25 -45.35 -34.92
N LEU A 3 41.67 -44.14 -34.88
CA LEU A 3 41.28 -43.15 -35.90
C LEU A 3 41.17 -41.79 -35.16
N ALA A 4 41.73 -40.72 -35.69
CA ALA A 4 41.51 -39.36 -35.17
C ALA A 4 40.17 -38.83 -35.69
N LEU A 5 39.29 -38.36 -34.80
CA LEU A 5 38.09 -37.61 -35.17
C LEU A 5 38.37 -36.12 -34.96
N VAL A 6 38.52 -35.40 -36.08
CA VAL A 6 38.56 -33.93 -36.12
C VAL A 6 37.12 -33.43 -36.07
N ALA A 7 36.74 -32.76 -34.98
CA ALA A 7 35.47 -32.05 -34.89
C ALA A 7 35.62 -30.65 -35.48
N LEU A 8 34.98 -30.42 -36.63
CA LEU A 8 34.93 -29.16 -37.34
C LEU A 8 33.82 -28.29 -36.71
N SER A 9 34.20 -27.30 -35.90
CA SER A 9 33.26 -26.34 -35.30
C SER A 9 32.84 -25.30 -36.35
N LEU A 10 31.67 -25.49 -36.98
CA LEU A 10 31.04 -24.44 -37.77
C LEU A 10 30.49 -23.37 -36.82
N GLY A 11 31.09 -22.17 -36.85
CA GLY A 11 30.55 -20.98 -36.20
C GLY A 11 29.36 -20.44 -36.98
N LEU A 12 28.19 -20.34 -36.34
CA LEU A 12 27.05 -19.59 -36.85
C LEU A 12 27.19 -18.10 -36.45
N PRO A 13 26.86 -17.15 -37.33
CA PRO A 13 26.98 -15.72 -37.05
C PRO A 13 25.99 -15.33 -35.95
N GLY A 14 26.50 -14.54 -34.99
CA GLY A 14 25.84 -14.22 -33.74
C GLY A 14 24.48 -13.55 -33.91
N CYS A 15 23.48 -14.08 -33.20
CA CYS A 15 22.29 -13.33 -32.84
C CYS A 15 22.72 -12.17 -31.93
N SER A 16 22.61 -10.93 -32.41
CA SER A 16 22.68 -9.75 -31.55
C SER A 16 21.49 -9.82 -30.58
N SER A 17 21.79 -9.91 -29.29
CA SER A 17 20.76 -9.87 -28.25
C SER A 17 19.91 -8.60 -28.37
N PRO A 18 18.61 -8.63 -28.05
CA PRO A 18 17.79 -7.43 -28.01
C PRO A 18 18.42 -6.39 -27.08
N THR A 19 18.56 -5.16 -27.54
CA THR A 19 18.96 -4.03 -26.70
C THR A 19 17.98 -3.92 -25.53
N ALA A 20 18.49 -3.80 -24.31
CA ALA A 20 17.65 -3.64 -23.13
C ALA A 20 16.72 -2.41 -23.31
N PRO A 21 15.43 -2.48 -22.93
CA PRO A 21 14.55 -1.34 -22.95
C PRO A 21 15.14 -0.17 -22.15
N PRO A 22 14.89 1.08 -22.56
CA PRO A 22 15.28 2.23 -21.76
C PRO A 22 14.64 2.14 -20.37
N LYS A 23 15.41 2.52 -19.33
CA LYS A 23 14.91 2.59 -17.95
C LYS A 23 13.64 3.48 -17.93
N PRO A 24 12.53 3.05 -17.29
CA PRO A 24 11.36 3.90 -17.12
C PRO A 24 11.76 5.26 -16.53
N PRO A 25 11.10 6.37 -16.91
CA PRO A 25 11.38 7.66 -16.32
C PRO A 25 11.19 7.58 -14.80
N SER A 26 12.25 7.72 -14.00
CA SER A 26 12.16 7.69 -12.53
C SER A 26 11.82 9.06 -11.94
N GLY A 27 11.02 9.87 -12.65
CA GLY A 27 10.80 11.28 -12.35
C GLY A 27 9.50 11.61 -11.62
N GLY A 28 8.71 10.62 -11.23
CA GLY A 28 7.46 10.84 -10.49
C GLY A 28 7.75 11.14 -9.02
N GLN A 29 7.19 12.23 -8.49
CA GLN A 29 7.23 12.50 -7.05
C GLN A 29 6.39 11.46 -6.31
N THR A 30 6.92 10.92 -5.21
CA THR A 30 6.24 9.95 -4.34
C THR A 30 5.79 10.65 -3.06
N LEU A 31 4.60 10.30 -2.57
CA LEU A 31 4.16 10.74 -1.25
C LEU A 31 4.87 9.91 -0.17
N VAL A 32 5.58 10.58 0.74
CA VAL A 32 6.21 9.96 1.91
C VAL A 32 5.43 10.32 3.17
N LEU A 33 4.91 9.30 3.85
CA LEU A 33 4.13 9.39 5.08
C LEU A 33 5.00 9.07 6.32
N SER A 34 4.62 9.59 7.49
CA SER A 34 5.40 9.39 8.73
C SER A 34 5.06 8.06 9.39
N PHE A 35 6.01 7.11 9.40
CA PHE A 35 5.87 5.84 10.12
C PHE A 35 5.68 6.03 11.63
N SER A 36 6.44 6.93 12.25
CA SER A 36 6.34 7.20 13.69
C SER A 36 4.95 7.72 14.09
N GLN A 37 4.39 8.65 13.30
CA GLN A 37 3.02 9.13 13.54
C GLN A 37 1.99 8.03 13.29
N PHE A 38 2.21 7.18 12.29
CA PHE A 38 1.34 6.04 12.05
C PHE A 38 1.29 5.13 13.27
N GLN A 39 2.44 4.65 13.75
CA GLN A 39 2.56 3.72 14.87
C GLN A 39 1.93 4.28 16.16
N HIS A 40 2.16 5.56 16.46
CA HIS A 40 1.74 6.13 17.74
C HIS A 40 0.32 6.73 17.73
N THR A 41 -0.24 6.99 16.55
CA THR A 41 -1.52 7.71 16.43
C THR A 41 -2.52 6.99 15.55
N ILE A 42 -2.11 6.49 14.38
CA ILE A 42 -3.02 5.95 13.38
C ILE A 42 -3.33 4.48 13.63
N GLU A 43 -2.32 3.65 13.89
CA GLU A 43 -2.51 2.23 14.21
C GLU A 43 -3.48 2.04 15.41
N PRO A 44 -3.37 2.80 16.53
CA PRO A 44 -4.36 2.71 17.61
C PRO A 44 -5.77 3.16 17.22
N VAL A 45 -5.92 4.11 16.30
CA VAL A 45 -7.24 4.52 15.77
C VAL A 45 -7.85 3.36 14.98
N LEU A 46 -7.07 2.76 14.06
CA LEU A 46 -7.53 1.62 13.26
C LEU A 46 -7.97 0.45 14.15
N SER A 47 -7.19 0.13 15.19
CA SER A 47 -7.56 -0.94 16.13
C SER A 47 -8.80 -0.59 16.97
N ARG A 48 -8.86 0.62 17.53
CA ARG A 48 -10.00 1.04 18.37
C ARG A 48 -11.32 1.08 17.59
N GLN A 49 -11.26 1.46 16.31
CA GLN A 49 -12.41 1.46 15.42
C GLN A 49 -12.74 0.06 14.87
N GLY A 50 -11.98 -0.97 15.23
CA GLY A 50 -12.23 -2.35 14.84
C GLY A 50 -11.84 -2.67 13.40
N CYS A 51 -11.03 -1.84 12.74
CA CYS A 51 -10.59 -2.09 11.37
C CYS A 51 -9.78 -3.39 11.27
N ASP A 52 -8.98 -3.70 12.30
CA ASP A 52 -8.16 -4.89 12.39
C ASP A 52 -8.83 -6.07 13.13
N ALA A 53 -10.15 -6.01 13.38
CA ALA A 53 -10.84 -7.09 14.07
C ALA A 53 -10.61 -8.46 13.37
N THR A 54 -10.15 -9.44 14.15
CA THR A 54 -9.77 -10.77 13.66
C THR A 54 -10.93 -11.45 12.96
N GLY A 55 -10.71 -11.89 11.72
CA GLY A 55 -11.69 -12.69 10.97
C GLY A 55 -12.78 -11.88 10.27
N ASP A 56 -12.96 -10.61 10.64
CA ASP A 56 -14.08 -9.78 10.18
C ASP A 56 -13.74 -8.98 8.92
N CYS A 57 -12.83 -8.00 8.99
CA CYS A 57 -12.68 -6.99 7.93
C CYS A 57 -11.26 -6.91 7.34
N HIS A 58 -10.25 -6.50 8.12
CA HIS A 58 -8.86 -6.40 7.61
C HIS A 58 -7.83 -7.17 8.45
N GLY A 59 -8.19 -7.67 9.64
CA GLY A 59 -7.27 -8.38 10.53
C GLY A 59 -7.03 -9.84 10.14
N GLY A 60 -5.78 -10.19 9.79
CA GLY A 60 -5.31 -11.58 9.80
C GLY A 60 -5.56 -12.43 8.54
N GLY A 61 -5.78 -11.82 7.36
CA GLY A 61 -5.85 -12.55 6.09
C GLY A 61 -6.07 -11.67 4.85
N ILE A 62 -5.92 -12.23 3.64
CA ILE A 62 -6.14 -11.50 2.38
C ILE A 62 -7.62 -11.15 2.26
N ARG A 63 -7.96 -9.88 2.45
CA ARG A 63 -9.31 -9.33 2.32
C ARG A 63 -9.27 -8.06 1.44
N GLY A 64 -9.33 -8.26 0.13
CA GLY A 64 -9.28 -7.17 -0.84
C GLY A 64 -7.89 -6.51 -0.93
N THR A 65 -7.86 -5.18 -0.99
CA THR A 65 -6.64 -4.38 -1.20
C THR A 65 -6.06 -3.76 0.06
N PHE A 66 -6.70 -3.96 1.22
CA PHE A 66 -6.25 -3.42 2.50
C PHE A 66 -6.23 -4.52 3.56
N GLN A 67 -5.05 -4.78 4.12
CA GLN A 67 -4.84 -5.81 5.13
C GLN A 67 -4.14 -5.22 6.35
N LEU A 68 -4.51 -5.69 7.53
CA LEU A 68 -3.90 -5.34 8.80
C LEU A 68 -3.46 -6.62 9.53
N SER A 69 -2.37 -6.50 10.27
CA SER A 69 -1.92 -7.47 11.24
C SER A 69 -3.01 -7.68 12.30
N PRO A 70 -3.17 -8.91 12.83
CA PRO A 70 -4.22 -9.19 13.80
C PRO A 70 -3.94 -8.50 15.15
N PRO A 71 -4.97 -8.19 15.96
CA PRO A 71 -4.82 -7.46 17.22
C PRO A 71 -3.86 -8.11 18.23
N GLY A 72 -3.78 -9.44 18.21
CA GLY A 72 -2.89 -10.21 19.09
C GLY A 72 -1.44 -10.38 18.60
N ALA A 73 -1.14 -9.92 17.38
CA ALA A 73 0.20 -10.00 16.80
C ALA A 73 0.42 -8.82 15.84
N LYS A 74 0.43 -7.61 16.42
CA LYS A 74 0.58 -6.37 15.66
C LYS A 74 1.94 -6.27 15.00
N ASP A 75 1.94 -5.84 13.75
CA ASP A 75 3.11 -5.50 12.94
C ASP A 75 2.89 -4.11 12.35
N ALA A 76 3.39 -3.09 13.06
CA ALA A 76 3.18 -1.70 12.69
C ALA A 76 3.77 -1.35 11.32
N GLN A 77 4.87 -1.99 10.91
CA GLN A 77 5.50 -1.72 9.61
C GLN A 77 4.63 -2.28 8.48
N PHE A 78 4.16 -3.52 8.64
CA PHE A 78 3.21 -4.10 7.71
C PHE A 78 1.93 -3.26 7.60
N ASP A 79 1.35 -2.87 8.73
CA ASP A 79 0.14 -2.05 8.78
C ASP A 79 0.35 -0.68 8.14
N PHE A 80 1.51 -0.05 8.35
CA PHE A 80 1.89 1.21 7.73
C PHE A 80 1.97 1.10 6.21
N ASP A 81 2.66 0.06 5.71
CA ASP A 81 2.81 -0.17 4.28
C ASP A 81 1.43 -0.36 3.62
N GLN A 82 0.56 -1.16 4.25
CA GLN A 82 -0.80 -1.41 3.77
C GLN A 82 -1.69 -0.16 3.79
N ALA A 83 -1.63 0.62 4.87
CA ALA A 83 -2.38 1.87 4.99
C ALA A 83 -1.90 2.92 3.98
N SER A 84 -0.60 2.99 3.72
CA SER A 84 0.00 3.92 2.74
C SER A 84 -0.49 3.64 1.32
N LEU A 85 -0.76 2.38 0.96
CA LEU A 85 -1.34 2.02 -0.33
C LEU A 85 -2.79 2.53 -0.51
N GLN A 86 -3.47 2.88 0.59
CA GLN A 86 -4.83 3.42 0.56
C GLN A 86 -4.86 4.96 0.50
N VAL A 87 -3.71 5.61 0.28
CA VAL A 87 -3.58 7.07 0.28
C VAL A 87 -3.30 7.59 -1.13
N TYR A 88 -4.10 8.56 -1.57
CA TYR A 88 -3.86 9.28 -2.83
C TYR A 88 -2.91 10.45 -2.60
N ALA A 89 -1.85 10.53 -3.41
CA ALA A 89 -0.82 11.56 -3.29
C ALA A 89 -1.34 13.00 -3.50
N THR A 90 -2.27 13.17 -4.46
CA THR A 90 -2.80 14.47 -4.88
C THR A 90 -4.15 14.78 -4.27
N ASN A 91 -5.17 13.94 -4.49
CA ASN A 91 -6.49 14.11 -3.88
C ASN A 91 -6.60 13.37 -2.54
N ARG A 92 -5.81 13.84 -1.56
CA ARG A 92 -5.61 13.21 -0.26
C ARG A 92 -6.91 12.95 0.52
N ALA A 93 -7.88 13.87 0.47
CA ALA A 93 -9.16 13.71 1.16
C ALA A 93 -10.06 12.62 0.53
N ALA A 94 -9.85 12.28 -0.75
CA ALA A 94 -10.58 11.21 -1.43
C ALA A 94 -9.97 9.81 -1.19
N SER A 95 -8.90 9.72 -0.40
CA SER A 95 -8.23 8.45 -0.08
C SER A 95 -9.23 7.42 0.49
N PRO A 96 -9.22 6.15 0.03
CA PRO A 96 -10.05 5.09 0.60
C PRO A 96 -9.94 4.95 2.12
N LEU A 97 -8.74 5.19 2.68
CA LEU A 97 -8.50 5.17 4.13
C LEU A 97 -9.38 6.16 4.92
N LEU A 98 -9.88 7.22 4.26
CA LEU A 98 -10.78 8.21 4.83
C LEU A 98 -12.23 7.97 4.42
N THR A 99 -12.47 7.67 3.15
CA THR A 99 -13.84 7.68 2.58
C THR A 99 -14.61 6.38 2.82
N ALA A 100 -13.96 5.23 2.89
CA ALA A 100 -14.64 3.97 3.19
C ALA A 100 -15.26 3.97 4.60
N PRO A 101 -14.53 4.33 5.68
CA PRO A 101 -15.09 4.35 7.03
C PRO A 101 -16.02 5.55 7.34
N LEU A 102 -16.15 6.52 6.43
CA LEU A 102 -16.97 7.72 6.62
C LEU A 102 -18.44 7.44 6.29
N ALA A 103 -19.37 7.98 7.08
CA ALA A 103 -20.80 7.88 6.82
C ALA A 103 -21.17 8.39 5.42
N ASP A 104 -22.14 7.73 4.76
CA ASP A 104 -22.54 8.08 3.39
C ASP A 104 -23.08 9.52 3.31
N SER A 105 -23.81 9.97 4.34
CA SER A 105 -24.30 11.35 4.45
C SER A 105 -23.19 12.41 4.57
N ALA A 106 -21.96 11.99 4.89
CA ALA A 106 -20.78 12.84 4.98
C ALA A 106 -19.84 12.70 3.77
N GLY A 107 -20.27 11.99 2.72
CA GLY A 107 -19.46 11.77 1.50
C GLY A 107 -18.65 10.47 1.52
N GLY A 108 -19.02 9.52 2.36
CA GLY A 108 -18.42 8.18 2.37
C GLY A 108 -18.67 7.36 1.10
N THR A 109 -17.85 6.32 0.91
CA THR A 109 -17.98 5.34 -0.18
C THR A 109 -18.50 4.00 0.34
N PRO A 110 -19.14 3.15 -0.49
CA PRO A 110 -19.75 1.91 -0.02
C PRO A 110 -18.78 1.04 0.80
N HIS A 111 -19.14 0.82 2.06
CA HIS A 111 -18.37 0.00 3.01
C HIS A 111 -19.33 -0.52 4.09
N PRO A 112 -19.24 -1.79 4.53
CA PRO A 112 -20.21 -2.39 5.44
C PRO A 112 -20.20 -1.79 6.86
N TYR A 113 -19.16 -1.04 7.21
CA TYR A 113 -18.99 -0.46 8.54
C TYR A 113 -18.48 0.98 8.46
N LYS A 114 -19.14 1.90 9.19
CA LYS A 114 -18.92 3.36 9.10
C LYS A 114 -18.62 3.97 10.48
N PRO A 115 -17.40 3.84 11.01
CA PRO A 115 -17.07 4.36 12.33
C PRO A 115 -17.09 5.90 12.42
N PHE A 116 -16.91 6.61 11.30
CA PHE A 116 -16.85 8.07 11.31
C PHE A 116 -18.18 8.67 10.85
N ALA A 117 -18.90 9.32 11.77
CA ALA A 117 -20.19 9.95 11.45
C ALA A 117 -20.05 11.20 10.55
N SER A 118 -18.89 11.87 10.60
CA SER A 118 -18.64 13.11 9.86
C SER A 118 -17.14 13.33 9.66
N THR A 119 -16.78 14.28 8.79
CA THR A 119 -15.38 14.70 8.63
C THR A 119 -14.86 15.47 9.84
N SER A 120 -15.69 15.89 10.80
CA SER A 120 -15.23 16.50 12.05
C SER A 120 -14.94 15.49 13.16
N ASP A 121 -15.12 14.19 12.90
CA ASP A 121 -14.75 13.13 13.83
C ASP A 121 -13.25 13.21 14.16
N THR A 122 -12.90 13.04 15.44
CA THR A 122 -11.52 13.22 15.92
C THR A 122 -10.57 12.18 15.33
N ASP A 123 -11.05 10.94 15.16
CA ASP A 123 -10.25 9.85 14.61
C ASP A 123 -10.11 9.99 13.09
N TYR A 124 -11.17 10.43 12.41
CA TYR A 124 -11.09 10.84 11.01
C TYR A 124 -10.04 11.95 10.82
N GLN A 125 -10.07 12.99 11.67
CA GLN A 125 -9.14 14.11 11.59
C GLN A 125 -7.70 13.67 11.86
N ALA A 126 -7.47 12.74 12.80
CA ALA A 126 -6.14 12.19 13.04
C ALA A 126 -5.53 11.55 11.76
N ILE A 127 -6.33 10.73 11.06
CA ILE A 127 -5.92 10.10 9.80
C ILE A 127 -5.70 11.15 8.71
N LEU A 128 -6.62 12.12 8.58
CA LEU A 128 -6.52 13.17 7.58
C LEU A 128 -5.25 14.02 7.78
N GLN A 129 -4.95 14.40 9.01
CA GLN A 129 -3.75 15.19 9.33
C GLN A 129 -2.45 14.43 9.04
N TRP A 130 -2.41 13.13 9.33
CA TRP A 130 -1.26 12.28 8.97
C TRP A 130 -1.05 12.24 7.45
N ILE A 131 -2.12 12.07 6.67
CA ILE A 131 -2.06 12.10 5.21
C ILE A 131 -1.63 13.49 4.69
N GLN A 132 -2.20 14.57 5.25
CA GLN A 132 -1.89 15.96 4.86
C GLN A 132 -0.45 16.37 5.22
N SER A 133 0.13 15.78 6.25
CA SER A 133 1.52 16.04 6.65
C SER A 133 2.54 15.31 5.77
N GLY A 134 2.10 14.39 4.90
CA GLY A 134 2.99 13.69 3.96
C GLY A 134 3.68 14.65 2.98
N THR A 135 4.96 14.38 2.72
CA THR A 135 5.81 15.20 1.84
C THR A 135 5.96 14.55 0.48
N MET A 136 5.97 15.35 -0.59
CA MET A 136 6.28 14.85 -1.93
C MET A 136 7.80 14.84 -2.10
N GLN A 137 8.36 13.71 -2.54
CA GLN A 137 9.80 13.51 -2.78
C GLN A 137 10.07 13.04 -4.20
#